data_AF-A0A1M7PTS8-F1
#
_entry.id   AF-A0A1M7PTS8-F1
#
_cell.length_a   1.000
_cell.length_b   1.000
_cell.length_c   1.000
_cell.angle_alpha   90.00
_cell.angle_beta   90.00
_cell.angle_gamma   90.00
#
_symmetry.space_group_name_H-M   'P 1'
#
loop_
_entity.id
_entity.type
_entity.pdbx_description
1 polymer ?
#
loop_
_entity_poly.entity_id
_entity_poly.type
_entity_poly.pdbx_seq_one_letter_code
_entity_poly.pdbx_strand_id
1 'polypeptide(L)'
;MGTSRATAGKLLTIFGDVQRNGAAETLRRLQLTVAPGQPASQVLLALLEFICPPGGAIDEGVARQAALNTIAELDNAGTGSFEDMTQTDRQNFFLDFVANSIEGMIMADLGGRGITMPDDVEAVERIQSQLSSFITGCTRGQLANRLEQWPAPTDQEVNQVTSAIYEAAFDLIATAAENLE
;
A
#
# COMPACT_ATOMS: atom_id res chain seq x y z
N MET A 1 -6.53 -10.17 -3.63
CA MET A 1 -5.24 -9.46 -3.46
C MET A 1 -4.22 -9.69 -4.59
N GLY A 2 -4.56 -10.35 -5.71
CA GLY A 2 -3.66 -10.45 -6.87
C GLY A 2 -3.33 -9.08 -7.48
N THR A 3 -4.29 -8.15 -7.56
CA THR A 3 -4.05 -6.82 -8.15
C THR A 3 -3.20 -5.94 -7.25
N SER A 4 -3.46 -5.91 -5.94
CA SER A 4 -2.59 -5.17 -4.99
C SER A 4 -1.15 -5.65 -5.06
N ARG A 5 -0.94 -6.97 -5.17
CA ARG A 5 0.39 -7.58 -5.30
C ARG A 5 1.08 -7.21 -6.62
N ALA A 6 0.36 -7.27 -7.74
CA ALA A 6 0.90 -6.84 -9.02
C ALA A 6 1.28 -5.34 -9.01
N THR A 7 0.47 -4.50 -8.35
CA THR A 7 0.75 -3.07 -8.18
C THR A 7 1.98 -2.84 -7.31
N ALA A 8 2.14 -3.60 -6.22
CA ALA A 8 3.34 -3.58 -5.38
C ALA A 8 4.61 -3.92 -6.18
N GLY A 9 4.60 -4.98 -6.99
CA GLY A 9 5.75 -5.36 -7.82
C GLY A 9 6.13 -4.29 -8.84
N LYS A 10 5.14 -3.64 -9.47
CA LYS A 10 5.37 -2.49 -10.36
C LYS A 10 5.97 -1.29 -9.61
N LEU A 11 5.49 -0.99 -8.40
CA LEU A 11 6.05 0.08 -7.56
C LEU A 11 7.51 -0.19 -7.20
N LEU A 12 7.86 -1.42 -6.79
CA LEU A 12 9.25 -1.81 -6.52
C LEU A 12 10.13 -1.63 -7.74
N THR A 13 9.64 -2.03 -8.91
CA THR A 13 10.36 -1.88 -10.18
C THR A 13 10.61 -0.41 -10.48
N ILE A 14 9.57 0.44 -10.41
CA ILE A 14 9.67 1.88 -10.68
C ILE A 14 10.62 2.55 -9.68
N PHE A 15 10.45 2.33 -8.38
CA PHE A 15 11.32 2.94 -7.37
C PHE A 15 12.77 2.48 -7.46
N GLY A 16 12.99 1.20 -7.82
CA GLY A 16 14.31 0.67 -8.13
C GLY A 16 14.92 1.32 -9.38
N ASP A 17 14.13 1.58 -10.42
CA ASP A 17 14.58 2.30 -11.61
C ASP A 17 14.89 3.77 -11.33
N VAL A 18 14.09 4.45 -10.50
CA VAL A 18 14.39 5.81 -10.02
C VAL A 18 15.70 5.81 -9.23
N GLN A 19 15.97 4.79 -8.41
CA GLN A 19 17.22 4.68 -7.65
C GLN A 19 18.44 4.48 -8.56
N ARG A 20 18.31 3.68 -9.64
CA ARG A 20 19.43 3.35 -10.54
C ARG A 20 19.68 4.38 -11.63
N ASN A 21 18.60 4.91 -12.21
CA ASN A 21 18.63 5.71 -13.43
C ASN A 21 18.18 7.17 -13.22
N GLY A 22 17.62 7.49 -12.04
CA GLY A 22 17.00 8.78 -11.75
C GLY A 22 15.53 8.86 -12.17
N ALA A 23 14.81 9.81 -11.57
CA ALA A 23 13.38 10.01 -11.79
C ALA A 23 13.05 10.38 -13.25
N ALA A 24 13.74 11.37 -13.81
CA ALA A 24 13.50 11.86 -15.16
C ALA A 24 13.64 10.77 -16.24
N GLU A 25 14.71 9.95 -16.18
CA GLU A 25 14.92 8.86 -17.14
C GLU A 25 13.88 7.75 -16.97
N THR A 26 13.47 7.44 -15.73
CA THR A 26 12.44 6.44 -15.45
C THR A 26 11.09 6.88 -16.02
N LEU A 27 10.67 8.11 -15.77
CA LEU A 27 9.43 8.67 -16.32
C LEU A 27 9.45 8.74 -17.84
N ARG A 28 10.59 9.12 -18.44
CA ARG A 28 10.77 9.14 -19.89
C ARG A 28 10.59 7.74 -20.52
N ARG A 29 11.10 6.69 -19.88
CA ARG A 29 10.92 5.29 -20.34
C ARG A 29 9.47 4.83 -20.27
N LEU A 30 8.73 5.33 -19.29
CA LEU A 30 7.28 5.13 -19.16
C LEU A 30 6.46 6.04 -20.09
N GLN A 31 7.12 6.85 -20.93
CA GLN A 31 6.48 7.83 -21.83
C GLN A 31 5.64 8.86 -21.07
N LEU A 32 5.99 9.14 -19.81
CA LEU A 32 5.37 10.15 -18.98
C LEU A 32 6.18 11.44 -19.05
N THR A 33 5.65 12.44 -19.75
CA THR A 33 6.23 13.78 -19.79
C THR A 33 5.70 14.56 -18.59
N VAL A 34 6.55 14.69 -17.57
CA VAL A 34 6.27 15.44 -16.35
C VAL A 34 7.18 16.67 -16.33
N ALA A 35 6.66 17.82 -15.94
CA ALA A 35 7.50 19.02 -15.78
C ALA A 35 8.51 18.81 -14.62
N PRO A 36 9.74 19.36 -14.73
CA PRO A 36 10.70 19.33 -13.62
C PRO A 36 10.11 19.93 -12.34
N GLY A 37 10.45 19.36 -11.18
CA GLY A 37 9.97 19.84 -9.89
C GLY A 37 8.48 19.63 -9.60
N GLN A 38 7.77 18.81 -10.38
CA GLN A 38 6.38 18.47 -10.09
C GLN A 38 6.23 17.73 -8.75
N PRO A 39 5.16 18.02 -7.97
CA PRO A 39 4.92 17.38 -6.68
C PRO A 39 4.88 15.85 -6.79
N ALA A 40 5.47 15.16 -5.82
CA ALA A 40 5.51 13.70 -5.79
C ALA A 40 4.10 13.08 -5.92
N SER A 41 3.14 13.63 -5.17
CA SER A 41 1.73 13.21 -5.20
C SER A 41 1.13 13.27 -6.60
N GLN A 42 1.39 14.34 -7.34
CA GLN A 42 0.86 14.55 -8.69
C GLN A 42 1.47 13.59 -9.72
N VAL A 43 2.76 13.30 -9.61
CA VAL A 43 3.44 12.31 -10.45
C VAL A 43 2.97 10.90 -10.16
N LEU A 44 2.83 10.55 -8.87
CA LEU A 44 2.33 9.24 -8.44
C LEU A 44 0.88 9.02 -8.88
N LEU A 45 0.03 10.06 -8.87
CA LEU A 45 -1.31 10.01 -9.44
C LEU A 45 -1.29 9.68 -10.94
N ALA A 46 -0.39 10.30 -11.70
CA ALA A 46 -0.24 9.99 -13.13
C ALA A 46 0.26 8.55 -13.35
N LEU A 47 1.11 8.04 -12.46
CA LEU A 47 1.60 6.66 -12.50
C LEU A 47 0.49 5.63 -12.19
N LEU A 48 -0.55 5.99 -11.43
CA LEU A 48 -1.64 5.08 -11.07
C LEU A 48 -2.29 4.43 -12.29
N GLU A 49 -2.49 5.18 -13.37
CA GLU A 49 -3.11 4.67 -14.59
C GLU A 49 -2.30 3.52 -15.25
N PHE A 50 -1.00 3.43 -14.96
CA PHE A 50 -0.12 2.37 -15.46
C PHE A 50 0.02 1.22 -14.46
N ILE A 51 0.11 1.55 -13.17
CA ILE A 51 0.36 0.55 -12.14
C ILE A 51 -0.91 -0.18 -11.71
N CYS A 52 -2.03 0.55 -11.57
CA CYS A 52 -3.33 0.05 -11.15
C CYS A 52 -4.44 0.70 -12.00
N PRO A 53 -4.57 0.29 -13.29
CA PRO A 53 -5.64 0.78 -14.15
C PRO A 53 -7.01 0.47 -13.54
N PRO A 54 -8.03 1.31 -13.78
CA PRO A 54 -9.38 1.04 -13.29
C PRO A 54 -9.91 -0.25 -13.91
N GLY A 55 -10.54 -1.07 -13.08
CA GLY A 55 -11.23 -2.28 -13.50
C GLY A 55 -12.43 -2.57 -12.60
N GLY A 56 -13.16 -3.64 -12.92
CA GLY A 56 -14.43 -3.99 -12.27
C GLY A 56 -14.30 -4.94 -11.08
N ALA A 57 -13.11 -5.46 -10.80
CA ALA A 57 -12.91 -6.40 -9.70
C ALA A 57 -12.68 -5.67 -8.37
N ILE A 58 -13.18 -6.26 -7.27
CA ILE A 58 -13.01 -5.73 -5.90
C ILE A 58 -11.54 -5.46 -5.60
N ASP A 59 -10.67 -6.39 -5.95
CA ASP A 59 -9.22 -6.31 -5.75
C ASP A 59 -8.57 -5.13 -6.48
N GLU A 60 -9.07 -4.78 -7.66
CA GLU A 60 -8.61 -3.60 -8.41
C GLU A 60 -9.05 -2.30 -7.73
N GLY A 61 -10.30 -2.26 -7.25
CA GLY A 61 -10.82 -1.16 -6.44
C GLY A 61 -10.01 -0.96 -5.15
N VAL A 62 -9.72 -2.05 -4.44
CA VAL A 62 -8.90 -2.03 -3.22
C VAL A 62 -7.49 -1.52 -3.51
N ALA A 63 -6.82 -2.06 -4.52
CA ALA A 63 -5.47 -1.63 -4.89
C ALA A 63 -5.43 -0.14 -5.27
N ARG A 64 -6.42 0.34 -6.04
CA ARG A 64 -6.49 1.74 -6.43
C ARG A 64 -6.77 2.65 -5.24
N GLN A 65 -7.71 2.28 -4.37
CA GLN A 65 -8.03 3.06 -3.17
C GLN A 65 -6.82 3.12 -2.22
N ALA A 66 -6.12 2.00 -2.02
CA ALA A 66 -4.91 1.96 -1.21
C ALA A 66 -3.85 2.92 -1.74
N ALA A 67 -3.62 2.93 -3.05
CA ALA A 67 -2.66 3.83 -3.67
C ALA A 67 -3.06 5.32 -3.51
N LEU A 68 -4.35 5.64 -3.66
CA LEU A 68 -4.86 7.00 -3.45
C LEU A 68 -4.69 7.46 -1.99
N ASN A 69 -4.99 6.60 -1.02
CA ASN A 69 -4.79 6.88 0.40
C ASN A 69 -3.31 7.16 0.71
N THR A 70 -2.42 6.30 0.22
CA THR A 70 -0.98 6.47 0.42
C THR A 70 -0.44 7.74 -0.25
N ILE A 71 -0.96 8.11 -1.42
CA ILE A 71 -0.60 9.40 -2.05
C ILE A 71 -1.07 10.58 -1.19
N ALA A 72 -2.28 10.52 -0.64
CA ALA A 72 -2.78 11.57 0.25
C ALA A 72 -1.95 11.67 1.54
N GLU A 73 -1.56 10.54 2.13
CA GLU A 73 -0.66 10.48 3.29
C GLU A 73 0.71 11.11 2.99
N LEU A 74 1.28 10.79 1.82
CA LEU A 74 2.55 11.35 1.35
C LEU A 74 2.48 12.88 1.16
N ASP A 75 1.38 13.37 0.61
CA ASP A 75 1.12 14.80 0.38
C ASP A 75 0.95 15.55 1.72
N ASN A 76 0.19 14.96 2.65
CA ASN A 76 0.02 15.49 4.01
C ASN A 76 1.34 15.53 4.80
N ALA A 77 2.25 14.59 4.54
CA ALA A 77 3.60 14.59 5.11
C ALA A 77 4.51 15.68 4.51
N GLY A 78 4.06 16.38 3.47
CA GLY A 78 4.79 17.47 2.82
C GLY A 78 5.97 17.00 1.98
N THR A 79 5.86 15.80 1.39
CA THR A 79 6.89 15.31 0.47
C THR A 79 7.00 16.25 -0.72
N GLY A 80 8.23 16.67 -1.05
CA GLY A 80 8.50 17.67 -2.08
C GLY A 80 8.24 17.17 -3.51
N SER A 81 9.15 17.49 -4.43
CA SER A 81 9.01 17.01 -5.81
C SER A 81 9.25 15.50 -5.90
N PHE A 82 8.75 14.87 -6.97
CA PHE A 82 9.03 13.44 -7.23
C PHE A 82 10.53 13.15 -7.37
N GLU A 83 11.30 14.10 -7.87
CA GLU A 83 12.75 13.99 -8.05
C GLU A 83 13.50 14.05 -6.73
N ASP A 84 12.94 14.73 -5.73
CA ASP A 84 13.51 14.88 -4.39
C ASP A 84 13.15 13.74 -3.44
N MET A 85 12.27 12.80 -3.85
CA MET A 85 11.91 11.65 -3.04
C MET A 85 13.15 10.84 -2.66
N THR A 86 13.44 10.82 -1.37
CA THR A 86 14.56 10.05 -0.82
C THR A 86 14.29 8.55 -0.97
N GLN A 87 15.30 7.73 -0.66
CA GLN A 87 15.08 6.29 -0.57
C GLN A 87 14.06 5.97 0.53
N THR A 88 14.15 6.66 1.67
CA THR A 88 13.21 6.50 2.79
C THR A 88 11.79 6.87 2.40
N ASP A 89 11.58 7.94 1.64
CA ASP A 89 10.22 8.33 1.21
C ASP A 89 9.58 7.26 0.31
N ARG A 90 10.37 6.70 -0.63
CA ARG A 90 9.91 5.62 -1.51
C ARG A 90 9.63 4.32 -0.74
N GLN A 91 10.46 4.00 0.25
CA GLN A 91 10.24 2.84 1.12
C GLN A 91 8.97 3.01 1.96
N ASN A 92 8.79 4.17 2.60
CA ASN A 92 7.60 4.47 3.39
C ASN A 92 6.35 4.40 2.53
N PHE A 93 6.36 5.04 1.35
CA PHE A 93 5.26 4.95 0.40
C PHE A 93 4.93 3.49 0.05
N PHE A 94 5.93 2.67 -0.24
CA PHE A 94 5.70 1.26 -0.55
C PHE A 94 5.09 0.49 0.63
N LEU A 95 5.60 0.70 1.85
CA LEU A 95 5.10 0.04 3.06
C LEU A 95 3.66 0.46 3.37
N ASP A 96 3.35 1.75 3.25
CA ASP A 96 2.03 2.31 3.48
C ASP A 96 1.02 1.80 2.43
N PHE A 97 1.44 1.70 1.17
CA PHE A 97 0.61 1.09 0.12
C PHE A 97 0.26 -0.38 0.43
N VAL A 98 1.24 -1.17 0.88
CA VAL A 98 1.01 -2.58 1.24
C VAL A 98 0.06 -2.67 2.43
N ALA A 99 0.26 -1.85 3.48
CA ALA A 99 -0.60 -1.82 4.65
C ALA A 99 -2.05 -1.43 4.27
N ASN A 100 -2.23 -0.34 3.52
CA ASN A 100 -3.53 0.14 3.05
C ASN A 100 -4.23 -0.90 2.16
N SER A 101 -3.47 -1.66 1.36
CA SER A 101 -4.02 -2.73 0.52
C SER A 101 -4.54 -3.91 1.36
N ILE A 102 -3.80 -4.31 2.40
CA ILE A 102 -4.22 -5.38 3.31
C ILE A 102 -5.48 -4.95 4.07
N GLU A 103 -5.48 -3.76 4.64
CA GLU A 103 -6.62 -3.22 5.38
C GLU A 103 -7.87 -3.13 4.50
N GLY A 104 -7.73 -2.58 3.29
CA GLY A 104 -8.85 -2.47 2.34
C GLY A 104 -9.41 -3.83 1.92
N MET A 105 -8.56 -4.84 1.74
CA MET A 105 -9.02 -6.18 1.41
C MET A 105 -9.76 -6.82 2.58
N ILE A 106 -9.24 -6.68 3.81
CA ILE A 106 -9.91 -7.20 5.00
C ILE A 106 -11.29 -6.56 5.14
N MET A 107 -11.39 -5.23 5.02
CA MET A 107 -12.68 -4.54 5.08
C MET A 107 -13.67 -5.02 4.02
N ALA A 108 -13.20 -5.24 2.78
CA ALA A 108 -14.04 -5.80 1.72
C ALA A 108 -14.50 -7.24 2.02
N ASP A 109 -13.62 -8.07 2.60
CA ASP A 109 -13.93 -9.46 2.92
C ASP A 109 -14.76 -9.64 4.19
N LEU A 110 -14.68 -8.72 5.16
CA LEU A 110 -15.53 -8.73 6.35
C LEU A 110 -17.02 -8.74 5.96
N GLY A 111 -17.41 -7.87 5.02
CA GLY A 111 -18.76 -7.82 4.48
C GLY A 111 -19.13 -9.07 3.67
N GLY A 112 -18.17 -9.68 2.96
CA GLY A 112 -18.38 -10.90 2.20
C GLY A 112 -18.50 -12.18 3.05
N ARG A 113 -17.87 -12.20 4.23
CA ARG A 113 -17.82 -13.37 5.13
C ARG A 113 -18.86 -13.34 6.25
N GLY A 114 -19.69 -12.30 6.32
CA GLY A 114 -20.77 -12.21 7.30
C GLY A 114 -20.27 -12.01 8.73
N ILE A 115 -19.06 -11.47 8.91
CA ILE A 115 -18.59 -11.05 10.24
C ILE A 115 -19.42 -9.83 10.64
N THR A 116 -20.15 -9.96 11.73
CA THR A 116 -21.00 -8.88 12.25
C THR A 116 -20.14 -7.98 13.12
N MET A 117 -20.07 -6.71 12.76
CA MET A 117 -19.40 -5.70 13.59
C MET A 117 -20.34 -5.27 14.72
N PRO A 118 -19.80 -4.79 15.86
CA PRO A 118 -20.62 -4.21 16.91
C PRO A 118 -21.48 -3.05 16.40
N ASP A 119 -22.67 -2.86 16.98
CA ASP A 119 -23.54 -1.71 16.69
C ASP A 119 -23.03 -0.40 17.34
N ASP A 120 -22.04 -0.50 18.24
CA ASP A 120 -21.40 0.64 18.90
C ASP A 120 -20.29 1.23 18.03
N VAL A 121 -20.45 2.50 17.66
CA VAL A 121 -19.47 3.24 16.84
C VAL A 121 -18.11 3.28 17.52
N GLU A 122 -18.05 3.47 18.83
CA GLU A 122 -16.76 3.50 19.54
C GLU A 122 -16.06 2.14 19.49
N ALA A 123 -16.80 1.04 19.63
CA ALA A 123 -16.24 -0.31 19.49
C ALA A 123 -15.70 -0.56 18.07
N VAL A 124 -16.42 -0.13 17.03
CA VAL A 124 -15.97 -0.22 15.63
C VAL A 124 -14.68 0.57 15.40
N GLU A 125 -14.62 1.81 15.89
CA GLU A 125 -13.42 2.65 15.78
C GLU A 125 -12.21 2.03 16.48
N ARG A 126 -12.41 1.41 17.66
CA ARG A 126 -11.35 0.70 18.39
C ARG A 126 -10.84 -0.51 17.60
N ILE A 127 -11.73 -1.34 17.05
CA ILE A 127 -11.35 -2.50 16.23
C ILE A 127 -10.56 -2.02 15.00
N GLN A 128 -11.04 -1.00 14.30
CA GLN A 128 -10.36 -0.46 13.12
C GLN A 128 -8.97 0.07 13.49
N SER A 129 -8.85 0.82 14.59
CA SER A 129 -7.56 1.35 15.06
C SER A 129 -6.57 0.24 15.42
N GLN A 130 -7.04 -0.81 16.11
CA GLN A 130 -6.24 -1.99 16.45
C GLN A 130 -5.77 -2.73 15.20
N LEU A 131 -6.67 -2.95 14.24
CA LEU A 131 -6.37 -3.58 12.96
C LEU A 131 -5.30 -2.80 12.20
N SER A 132 -5.53 -1.50 12.01
CA SER A 132 -4.63 -0.64 11.24
C SER A 132 -3.24 -0.57 11.88
N SER A 133 -3.19 -0.47 13.22
CA SER A 133 -1.93 -0.50 13.98
C SER A 133 -1.20 -1.84 13.83
N PHE A 134 -1.94 -2.96 13.90
CA PHE A 134 -1.38 -4.31 13.73
C PHE A 134 -0.80 -4.51 12.33
N ILE A 135 -1.60 -4.26 11.28
CA ILE A 135 -1.18 -4.41 9.88
C ILE A 135 0.05 -3.54 9.61
N THR A 136 0.00 -2.29 10.05
CA THR A 136 1.08 -1.33 9.88
C THR A 136 2.37 -1.80 10.56
N GLY A 137 2.27 -2.22 11.83
CA GLY A 137 3.41 -2.72 12.59
C GLY A 137 4.03 -3.97 11.98
N CYS A 138 3.20 -4.94 11.58
CA CYS A 138 3.66 -6.16 10.92
C CYS A 138 4.30 -5.90 9.56
N THR A 139 3.70 -5.02 8.75
CA THR A 139 4.19 -4.67 7.41
C THR A 139 5.57 -4.03 7.52
N ARG A 140 5.72 -3.00 8.36
CA ARG A 140 7.01 -2.35 8.60
C ARG A 140 8.04 -3.32 9.19
N GLY A 141 7.65 -4.09 10.22
CA GLY A 141 8.57 -5.03 10.89
C GLY A 141 9.09 -6.15 9.99
N GLN A 142 8.32 -6.61 9.01
CA GLN A 142 8.71 -7.71 8.12
C GLN A 142 9.36 -7.26 6.80
N LEU A 143 9.00 -6.06 6.29
CA LEU A 143 9.46 -5.59 4.98
C LEU A 143 10.48 -4.45 5.03
N ALA A 144 10.52 -3.59 6.05
CA ALA A 144 11.38 -2.40 6.04
C ALA A 144 12.87 -2.75 5.85
N ASN A 145 13.39 -3.68 6.66
CA ASN A 145 14.77 -4.14 6.56
C ASN A 145 15.10 -4.77 5.20
N ARG A 146 14.12 -5.39 4.52
CA ARG A 146 14.33 -6.00 3.20
C ARG A 146 14.44 -4.94 2.11
N LEU A 147 13.72 -3.83 2.26
CA LEU A 147 13.77 -2.72 1.31
C LEU A 147 15.06 -1.89 1.42
N GLU A 148 15.78 -1.98 2.53
CA GLU A 148 17.12 -1.39 2.69
C GLU A 148 18.21 -2.18 1.96
N GLN A 149 17.97 -3.47 1.71
CA GLN A 149 18.92 -4.36 1.07
C GLN A 149 18.74 -4.35 -0.45
N TRP A 150 19.85 -4.41 -1.18
CA TRP A 150 19.85 -4.62 -2.63
C TRP A 150 20.35 -6.04 -2.94
N PRO A 151 19.63 -6.86 -3.74
CA PRO A 151 18.34 -6.57 -4.38
C PRO A 151 17.18 -6.37 -3.41
N ALA A 152 16.28 -5.46 -3.82
CA ALA A 152 14.97 -5.29 -3.19
C ALA A 152 14.23 -6.65 -3.13
N PRO A 153 13.30 -6.82 -2.18
CA PRO A 153 12.55 -8.07 -2.04
C PRO A 153 11.86 -8.43 -3.35
N THR A 154 11.87 -9.72 -3.67
CA THR A 154 11.17 -10.26 -4.83
C THR A 154 9.66 -10.19 -4.64
N ASP A 155 8.92 -10.18 -5.76
CA ASP A 155 7.46 -10.26 -5.74
C ASP A 155 6.96 -11.46 -4.90
N GLN A 156 7.66 -12.59 -4.96
CA GLN A 156 7.31 -13.77 -4.17
C GLN A 156 7.44 -13.52 -2.66
N GLU A 157 8.51 -12.85 -2.22
CA GLU A 157 8.72 -12.54 -0.81
C GLU A 157 7.68 -11.54 -0.29
N VAL A 158 7.37 -10.50 -1.07
CA VAL A 158 6.29 -9.56 -0.74
C VAL A 158 4.96 -10.31 -0.63
N ASN A 159 4.66 -11.19 -1.59
CA ASN A 159 3.42 -11.98 -1.58
C ASN A 159 3.28 -12.87 -0.34
N GLN A 160 4.37 -13.52 0.08
CA GLN A 160 4.37 -14.36 1.27
C GLN A 160 4.10 -13.53 2.53
N VAL A 161 4.78 -12.40 2.69
CA VAL A 161 4.60 -11.51 3.85
C VAL A 161 3.18 -10.93 3.86
N THR A 162 2.71 -10.37 2.75
CA THR A 162 1.34 -9.83 2.63
C THR A 162 0.28 -10.87 2.95
N SER A 163 0.44 -12.12 2.49
CA SER A 163 -0.53 -13.20 2.79
C SER A 163 -0.55 -13.54 4.27
N ALA A 164 0.62 -13.67 4.90
CA ALA A 164 0.71 -13.98 6.33
C ALA A 164 0.11 -12.86 7.20
N ILE A 165 0.33 -11.59 6.84
CA ILE A 165 -0.24 -10.46 7.57
C ILE A 165 -1.77 -10.42 7.39
N TYR A 166 -2.26 -10.63 6.17
CA TYR A 166 -3.70 -10.67 5.90
C TYR A 166 -4.41 -11.75 6.73
N GLU A 167 -3.88 -12.99 6.75
CA GLU A 167 -4.46 -14.09 7.52
C GLU A 167 -4.46 -13.77 9.02
N ALA A 168 -3.33 -13.32 9.57
CA ALA A 168 -3.22 -12.98 10.99
C ALA A 168 -4.12 -11.81 11.40
N ALA A 169 -4.27 -10.81 10.53
CA ALA A 169 -5.12 -9.66 10.77
C ALA A 169 -6.61 -10.05 10.74
N PHE A 170 -6.98 -11.00 9.88
CA PHE A 170 -8.33 -11.55 9.85
C PHE A 170 -8.66 -12.28 11.16
N ASP A 171 -7.76 -13.14 11.64
CA ASP A 171 -7.91 -13.85 12.92
C ASP A 171 -8.04 -12.87 14.11
N LEU A 172 -7.29 -11.76 14.07
CA LEU A 172 -7.37 -10.70 15.08
C LEU A 172 -8.77 -10.08 15.12
N ILE A 173 -9.34 -9.72 13.97
CA ILE A 173 -10.68 -9.11 13.93
C ILE A 173 -11.75 -10.11 14.35
N ALA A 174 -11.68 -11.36 13.87
CA ALA A 174 -12.64 -12.38 14.24
C ALA A 174 -12.68 -12.56 15.77
N THR A 175 -11.50 -12.67 16.39
CA THR A 175 -11.37 -12.75 17.86
C THR A 175 -11.88 -11.50 18.57
N ALA A 176 -11.59 -10.30 18.03
CA ALA A 176 -12.04 -9.05 18.63
C ALA A 176 -13.57 -8.89 18.57
N ALA A 177 -14.20 -9.30 17.47
CA ALA A 177 -15.64 -9.27 17.29
C ALA A 177 -16.36 -10.24 18.25
N GLU A 178 -15.86 -11.48 18.39
CA GLU A 178 -16.41 -12.49 19.30
C GLU A 178 -16.37 -12.05 20.78
N ASN A 179 -15.36 -11.28 21.18
CA ASN A 179 -15.21 -10.81 22.57
C ASN A 179 -16.13 -9.63 22.93
N LEU A 180 -16.89 -9.09 21.97
CA LEU A 180 -17.82 -7.98 22.17
C LEU A 180 -19.29 -8.43 22.19
N GLU A 181 -19.56 -9.72 21.93
CA GLU A 181 -20.86 -10.38 22.12
C GLU A 181 -21.07 -10.82 23.59
#